data_AF-A0A1G0ZAS4-F1
#
_entry.id   AF-A0A1G0ZAS4-F1
#
_cell.length_a   1.000
_cell.length_b   1.000
_cell.length_c   1.000
_cell.angle_alpha   90.00
_cell.angle_beta   90.00
_cell.angle_gamma   90.00
#
_symmetry.space_group_name_H-M   'P 1'
#
loop_
_entity.id
_entity.type
_entity.pdbx_description
1 polymer ?
#
loop_
_entity_poly.entity_id
_entity_poly.type
_entity_poly.pdbx_seq_one_letter_code
_entity_poly.pdbx_strand_id
1 'polypeptide(L)'
;MVKVLVMLCLILLALASVGFYLFLSEKIALGEKQIADGQKEIDIGGPVFEAGKANLEAGKRDLSDGKKEYEEAEDNIFMSWADTLLKGGRGFREARERIAEGDRQIAEGEANVEVGERRINAGILELRLGREDLTLAKGLRIACALWALFFAAVFVVFGFLWRRPLARIFMHPDA
;
A
#
# COMPACT_ATOMS: atom_id res chain seq x y z
N MET A 1 0.41 49.11 -24.87
CA MET A 1 1.24 48.39 -23.87
C MET A 1 0.44 47.36 -23.06
N VAL A 2 -0.68 47.74 -22.41
CA VAL A 2 -1.50 46.80 -21.58
C VAL A 2 -1.88 45.51 -22.31
N LYS A 3 -2.29 45.58 -23.59
CA LYS A 3 -2.69 44.41 -24.39
C LYS A 3 -1.55 43.38 -24.62
N VAL A 4 -0.32 43.85 -24.81
CA VAL A 4 0.85 43.00 -25.03
C VAL A 4 1.24 42.31 -23.72
N LEU A 5 1.17 43.04 -22.61
CA LEU A 5 1.43 42.50 -21.28
C LEU A 5 0.43 41.40 -20.90
N VAL A 6 -0.86 41.60 -21.21
CA VAL A 6 -1.93 40.60 -21.01
C VAL A 6 -1.68 39.33 -21.84
N MET A 7 -1.31 39.47 -23.12
CA MET A 7 -0.97 38.32 -23.98
C MET A 7 0.22 37.52 -23.43
N LEU A 8 1.27 38.20 -22.98
CA LEU A 8 2.47 37.55 -22.45
C LEU A 8 2.19 36.82 -21.13
N CYS A 9 1.39 37.42 -20.23
CA CYS A 9 0.91 36.75 -19.02
C CYS A 9 0.10 35.48 -19.33
N LEU A 10 -0.78 35.49 -20.33
CA LEU A 10 -1.59 34.32 -20.69
C LEU A 10 -0.75 33.17 -21.25
N ILE A 11 0.27 33.47 -22.05
CA ILE A 11 1.22 32.47 -22.56
C ILE A 11 1.98 31.81 -21.41
N LEU A 12 2.47 32.62 -20.46
CA LEU A 12 3.15 32.09 -19.26
C LEU A 12 2.22 31.21 -18.41
N LEU A 13 0.97 31.63 -18.25
CA LEU A 13 -0.02 30.87 -17.48
C LEU A 13 -0.38 29.54 -18.18
N ALA A 14 -0.47 29.54 -19.51
CA ALA A 14 -0.69 28.34 -20.30
C ALA A 14 0.49 27.36 -20.19
N LEU A 15 1.73 27.85 -20.28
CA LEU A 15 2.94 27.03 -20.10
C LEU A 15 3.02 26.44 -18.69
N ALA A 16 2.73 27.24 -17.65
CA ALA A 16 2.66 26.77 -16.28
C ALA A 16 1.57 25.71 -16.08
N SER A 17 0.40 25.90 -16.70
CA SER A 17 -0.70 24.94 -16.65
C SER A 17 -0.35 23.61 -17.32
N VAL A 18 0.33 23.65 -18.47
CA VAL A 18 0.78 22.43 -19.17
C VAL A 18 1.85 21.71 -18.34
N GLY A 19 2.81 22.45 -17.77
CA GLY A 19 3.83 21.89 -16.89
C GLY A 19 3.22 21.20 -15.66
N PHE A 20 2.27 21.86 -14.98
CA PHE A 20 1.55 21.29 -13.84
C PHE A 20 0.74 20.04 -14.23
N TYR A 21 0.10 20.05 -15.40
CA TYR A 21 -0.64 18.90 -15.92
C TYR A 21 0.26 17.69 -16.19
N LEU A 22 1.44 17.90 -16.78
CA LEU A 22 2.41 16.83 -17.03
C LEU A 22 2.96 16.27 -15.72
N PHE A 23 3.31 17.14 -14.77
CA PHE A 23 3.77 16.72 -13.44
C PHE A 23 2.71 15.89 -12.70
N LEU A 24 1.45 16.34 -12.70
CA LEU A 24 0.35 15.61 -12.08
C LEU A 24 0.09 14.26 -12.78
N SER A 25 0.26 14.22 -14.11
CA SER A 25 0.15 12.98 -14.90
C SER A 25 1.17 11.94 -14.49
N GLU A 26 2.43 12.36 -14.36
CA GLU A 26 3.53 11.49 -13.96
C GLU A 26 3.32 10.95 -12.53
N LYS A 27 2.91 11.83 -11.60
CA LYS A 27 2.58 11.43 -10.22
C LYS A 27 1.45 10.42 -10.15
N ILE A 28 0.39 10.59 -10.94
CA ILE A 28 -0.72 9.62 -11.02
C ILE A 28 -0.21 8.28 -11.56
N ALA A 29 0.56 8.27 -12.64
CA ALA A 29 1.08 7.04 -13.22
C ALA A 29 2.02 6.28 -12.27
N LEU A 30 2.89 7.00 -11.55
CA LEU A 30 3.75 6.41 -10.51
C LEU A 30 2.93 5.86 -9.34
N GLY A 31 1.92 6.59 -8.87
CA GLY A 31 1.03 6.13 -7.80
C GLY A 31 0.23 4.88 -8.19
N GLU A 32 -0.31 4.83 -9.42
CA GLU A 32 -0.97 3.63 -9.95
C GLU A 32 -0.05 2.42 -9.95
N LYS A 33 1.19 2.61 -10.40
CA LYS A 33 2.18 1.54 -10.42
C LYS A 33 2.51 1.05 -9.01
N GLN A 34 2.75 1.97 -8.07
CA GLN A 34 3.03 1.62 -6.67
C GLN A 34 1.88 0.84 -6.02
N ILE A 35 0.63 1.25 -6.26
CA ILE A 35 -0.56 0.54 -5.76
C ILE A 35 -0.65 -0.85 -6.38
N ALA A 36 -0.40 -0.98 -7.68
CA ALA A 36 -0.43 -2.26 -8.38
C ALA A 36 0.67 -3.21 -7.90
N ASP A 37 1.88 -2.70 -7.70
CA ASP A 37 3.02 -3.47 -7.21
C ASP A 37 2.77 -3.91 -5.75
N GLY A 38 2.27 -3.02 -4.89
CA GLY A 38 1.91 -3.36 -3.51
C GLY A 38 0.76 -4.37 -3.42
N GLN A 39 -0.25 -4.28 -4.30
CA GLN A 39 -1.31 -5.29 -4.37
C GLN A 39 -0.75 -6.67 -4.75
N LYS A 40 0.15 -6.73 -5.74
CA LYS A 40 0.81 -8.00 -6.11
C LYS A 40 1.62 -8.58 -4.96
N GLU A 41 2.32 -7.75 -4.20
CA GLU A 41 3.09 -8.20 -3.04
C GLU A 41 2.18 -8.83 -1.98
N ILE A 42 1.01 -8.25 -1.73
CA ILE A 42 -0.01 -8.83 -0.83
C ILE A 42 -0.59 -10.12 -1.40
N ASP A 43 -0.89 -10.16 -2.71
CA ASP A 43 -1.47 -11.35 -3.34
C ASP A 43 -0.49 -12.54 -3.34
N ILE A 44 0.82 -12.27 -3.45
CA ILE A 44 1.88 -13.29 -3.35
C ILE A 44 2.16 -13.66 -1.89
N GLY A 45 2.20 -12.65 -1.00
CA GLY A 45 2.52 -12.83 0.41
C GLY A 45 1.41 -13.51 1.22
N GLY A 46 0.15 -13.28 0.86
CA GLY A 46 -1.03 -13.83 1.56
C GLY A 46 -1.01 -15.37 1.65
N PRO A 47 -0.87 -16.12 0.54
CA PRO A 47 -0.78 -17.57 0.56
C PRO A 47 0.42 -18.10 1.38
N VAL A 48 1.57 -17.42 1.30
CA VAL A 48 2.77 -17.80 2.07
C VAL A 48 2.53 -17.59 3.57
N PHE A 49 1.87 -16.50 3.93
CA PHE A 49 1.53 -16.19 5.30
C PHE A 49 0.52 -17.20 5.88
N GLU A 50 -0.52 -17.55 5.13
CA GLU A 50 -1.50 -18.57 5.53
C GLU A 50 -0.88 -19.97 5.60
N ALA A 51 0.04 -20.33 4.70
CA ALA A 51 0.81 -21.56 4.80
C ALA A 51 1.70 -21.59 6.06
N GLY A 52 2.31 -20.45 6.41
CA GLY A 52 3.08 -20.29 7.64
C GLY A 52 2.22 -20.51 8.90
N LYS A 53 1.01 -19.95 8.95
CA LYS A 53 0.04 -20.22 10.02
C LYS A 53 -0.36 -21.69 10.10
N ALA A 54 -0.65 -22.31 8.96
CA ALA A 54 -1.01 -23.73 8.92
C ALA A 54 0.12 -24.62 9.45
N ASN A 55 1.37 -24.31 9.11
CA ASN A 55 2.55 -25.00 9.65
C ASN A 55 2.72 -24.79 11.16
N LEU A 56 2.46 -23.58 11.66
CA LEU A 56 2.49 -23.29 13.09
C LEU A 56 1.42 -24.11 13.84
N GLU A 57 0.20 -24.18 13.32
CA GLU A 57 -0.89 -24.99 13.89
C GLU A 57 -0.59 -26.50 13.83
N ALA A 58 0.05 -26.97 12.75
CA ALA A 58 0.53 -28.36 12.68
C ALA A 58 1.58 -28.63 13.77
N GLY A 59 2.59 -27.75 13.92
CA GLY A 59 3.60 -27.86 14.97
C GLY A 59 3.02 -27.85 16.38
N LYS A 60 1.97 -27.07 16.64
CA LYS A 60 1.24 -27.10 17.92
C LYS A 60 0.61 -28.45 18.20
N ARG A 61 0.00 -29.09 17.18
CA ARG A 61 -0.60 -30.42 17.31
C ARG A 61 0.47 -31.47 17.58
N ASP A 62 1.56 -31.45 16.82
CA ASP A 62 2.67 -32.38 17.01
C ASP A 62 3.28 -32.26 18.41
N LEU A 63 3.45 -31.03 18.91
CA LEU A 63 3.94 -30.79 20.27
C LEU A 63 2.94 -31.26 21.34
N SER A 64 1.65 -31.06 21.12
CA SER A 64 0.59 -31.54 22.02
C SER A 64 0.55 -33.07 22.08
N ASP A 65 0.70 -33.75 20.95
CA ASP A 65 0.71 -35.21 20.90
C ASP A 65 2.00 -35.77 21.53
N GLY A 66 3.16 -35.14 21.27
CA GLY A 66 4.41 -35.49 21.94
C GLY A 66 4.38 -35.28 23.46
N LYS A 67 3.63 -34.28 23.96
CA LYS A 67 3.38 -34.11 25.40
C LYS A 67 2.58 -35.28 25.99
N LYS A 68 1.55 -35.75 25.29
CA LYS A 68 0.76 -36.90 25.75
C LYS A 68 1.59 -38.18 25.76
N GLU A 69 2.37 -38.43 24.71
CA GLU A 69 3.28 -39.59 24.66
C GLU A 69 4.31 -39.55 25.80
N TYR A 70 4.82 -38.35 26.12
CA TYR A 70 5.71 -38.14 27.25
C TYR A 70 5.02 -38.44 28.59
N GLU A 71 3.79 -37.96 28.80
CA GLU A 71 3.00 -38.25 30.02
C GLU A 71 2.71 -39.75 30.16
N GLU A 72 2.30 -40.42 29.08
CA GLU A 72 2.06 -41.87 29.08
C GLU A 72 3.33 -42.68 29.38
N ALA A 73 4.49 -42.23 28.88
CA ALA A 73 5.78 -42.85 29.16
C ALA A 73 6.24 -42.61 30.61
N GLU A 74 5.96 -41.44 31.18
CA GLU A 74 6.29 -41.08 32.57
C GLU A 74 5.42 -41.88 33.56
N ASP A 75 4.13 -42.06 33.26
CA ASP A 75 3.19 -42.88 34.06
C ASP A 75 3.49 -44.38 33.97
N ASN A 76 4.19 -44.82 32.92
CA ASN A 76 4.65 -46.21 32.82
C ASN A 76 5.84 -46.46 33.75
N ILE A 77 5.54 -47.02 34.92
CA ILE A 77 6.51 -47.37 35.98
C ILE A 77 7.71 -48.15 35.43
N PHE A 78 7.52 -49.04 34.46
CA PHE A 78 8.62 -49.84 33.89
C PHE A 78 9.59 -48.98 33.07
N MET A 79 9.08 -48.04 32.27
CA MET A 79 9.90 -47.10 31.49
C MET A 79 10.59 -46.07 32.38
N SER A 80 9.85 -45.48 33.32
CA SER A 80 10.37 -44.52 34.30
C SER A 80 11.48 -45.13 35.16
N TRP A 81 11.28 -46.37 35.63
CA TRP A 81 12.27 -47.11 36.39
C TRP A 81 13.48 -47.49 35.53
N ALA A 82 13.28 -47.96 34.30
CA ALA A 82 14.37 -48.28 33.37
C ALA A 82 15.23 -47.05 33.02
N ASP A 83 14.63 -45.89 32.76
CA ASP A 83 15.39 -44.65 32.52
C ASP A 83 16.15 -44.19 33.76
N THR A 84 15.54 -44.30 34.93
CA THR A 84 16.18 -43.96 36.22
C THR A 84 17.37 -44.88 36.50
N LEU A 85 17.23 -46.19 36.28
CA LEU A 85 18.27 -47.17 36.60
C LEU A 85 19.39 -47.23 35.54
N LEU A 86 19.05 -47.16 34.26
CA LEU A 86 20.01 -47.31 33.14
C LEU A 86 20.63 -45.99 32.71
N LYS A 87 19.86 -44.91 32.73
CA LYS A 87 20.27 -43.59 32.23
C LYS A 87 20.32 -42.53 33.34
N GLY A 88 20.00 -42.87 34.59
CA GLY A 88 20.01 -41.93 35.71
C GLY A 88 18.89 -40.88 35.63
N GLY A 89 17.80 -41.15 34.90
CA GLY A 89 16.69 -40.20 34.70
C GLY A 89 17.00 -39.10 33.66
N ARG A 90 18.02 -39.30 32.81
CA ARG A 90 18.41 -38.32 31.79
C ARG A 90 17.43 -38.26 30.61
N GLY A 91 16.80 -39.38 30.23
CA GLY A 91 15.91 -39.41 29.07
C GLY A 91 14.67 -38.53 29.28
N PHE A 92 14.03 -38.63 30.46
CA PHE A 92 12.86 -37.79 30.78
C PHE A 92 13.23 -36.31 30.93
N ARG A 93 14.42 -35.99 31.48
CA ARG A 93 14.90 -34.60 31.52
C ARG A 93 15.11 -34.02 30.13
N GLU A 94 15.78 -34.74 29.24
CA GLU A 94 15.98 -34.31 27.85
C GLU A 94 14.66 -34.14 27.10
N ALA A 95 13.70 -35.05 27.30
CA ALA A 95 12.37 -34.94 26.71
C ALA A 95 11.61 -33.70 27.22
N ARG A 96 11.65 -33.44 28.53
CA ARG A 96 11.06 -32.24 29.14
C ARG A 96 11.70 -30.95 28.62
N GLU A 97 13.02 -30.94 28.45
CA GLU A 97 13.73 -29.80 27.83
C GLU A 97 13.30 -29.59 26.37
N ARG A 98 13.15 -30.66 25.58
CA ARG A 98 12.65 -30.56 24.19
C ARG A 98 11.22 -30.02 24.12
N ILE A 99 10.35 -30.45 25.03
CA ILE A 99 8.97 -29.95 25.13
C ILE A 99 8.97 -28.46 25.47
N ALA A 100 9.76 -28.04 26.46
CA ALA A 100 9.87 -26.64 26.86
C ALA A 100 10.43 -25.76 25.74
N GLU A 101 11.39 -26.28 24.97
CA GLU A 101 11.93 -25.61 23.80
C GLU A 101 10.90 -25.52 22.66
N GLY A 102 10.14 -26.58 22.42
CA GLY A 102 9.02 -26.57 21.47
C GLY A 102 7.96 -25.52 21.84
N ASP A 103 7.60 -25.42 23.12
CA ASP A 103 6.65 -24.41 23.60
C ASP A 103 7.15 -22.98 23.35
N ARG A 104 8.46 -22.73 23.53
CA ARG A 104 9.06 -21.44 23.19
C ARG A 104 8.99 -21.14 21.70
N GLN A 105 9.33 -22.10 20.85
CA GLN A 105 9.28 -21.93 19.40
C GLN A 105 7.86 -21.64 18.90
N ILE A 106 6.85 -22.30 19.47
CA ILE A 106 5.45 -21.99 19.17
C ILE A 106 5.10 -20.57 19.59
N ALA A 107 5.45 -20.15 20.81
CA ALA A 107 5.18 -18.81 21.29
C ALA A 107 5.85 -17.71 20.44
N GLU A 108 7.10 -17.94 20.03
CA GLU A 108 7.80 -17.06 19.08
C GLU A 108 7.13 -17.05 17.70
N GLY A 109 6.68 -18.21 17.22
CA GLY A 109 5.92 -18.35 15.98
C GLY A 109 4.61 -17.56 16.01
N GLU A 110 3.85 -17.65 17.10
CA GLU A 110 2.60 -16.89 17.29
C GLU A 110 2.85 -15.39 17.31
N ALA A 111 3.88 -14.93 18.03
CA ALA A 111 4.26 -13.52 18.06
C ALA A 111 4.65 -13.01 16.67
N ASN A 112 5.38 -13.81 15.89
CA ASN A 112 5.75 -13.47 14.52
C ASN A 112 4.54 -13.40 13.58
N VAL A 113 3.57 -14.32 13.74
CA VAL A 113 2.29 -14.25 13.01
C VAL A 113 1.56 -12.96 13.34
N GLU A 114 1.42 -12.61 14.62
CA GLU A 114 0.71 -11.41 15.04
C GLU A 114 1.36 -10.12 14.49
N VAL A 115 2.69 -10.03 14.53
CA VAL A 115 3.44 -8.92 13.91
C VAL A 115 3.23 -8.89 12.40
N GLY A 116 3.23 -10.06 11.75
CA GLY A 116 2.94 -10.21 10.33
C GLY A 116 1.53 -9.71 9.96
N GLU A 117 0.50 -10.09 10.73
CA GLU A 117 -0.88 -9.63 10.52
C GLU A 117 -0.99 -8.11 10.63
N ARG A 118 -0.35 -7.52 11.66
CA ARG A 118 -0.34 -6.07 11.83
C ARG A 118 0.33 -5.38 10.65
N ARG A 119 1.44 -5.92 10.14
CA ARG A 119 2.14 -5.37 8.98
C ARG A 119 1.29 -5.45 7.71
N ILE A 120 0.64 -6.58 7.46
CA ILE A 120 -0.26 -6.76 6.30
C ILE A 120 -1.43 -5.77 6.40
N ASN A 121 -2.07 -5.66 7.56
CA ASN A 121 -3.17 -4.73 7.76
C ASN A 121 -2.76 -3.27 7.57
N ALA A 122 -1.58 -2.87 8.07
CA ALA A 122 -1.03 -1.54 7.84
C ALA A 122 -0.79 -1.29 6.34
N GLY A 123 -0.19 -2.25 5.62
CA GLY A 123 0.02 -2.14 4.17
C GLY A 123 -1.29 -2.04 3.38
N ILE A 124 -2.32 -2.81 3.75
CA ILE A 124 -3.66 -2.71 3.15
C ILE A 124 -4.26 -1.32 3.37
N LEU A 125 -4.10 -0.74 4.57
CA LEU A 125 -4.58 0.60 4.89
C LEU A 125 -3.87 1.66 4.05
N GLU A 126 -2.54 1.59 3.94
CA GLU A 126 -1.75 2.49 3.09
C GLU A 126 -2.16 2.40 1.62
N LEU A 127 -2.39 1.20 1.09
CA LEU A 127 -2.90 1.02 -0.28
C LEU A 127 -4.28 1.63 -0.48
N ARG A 128 -5.15 1.55 0.53
CA ARG A 128 -6.47 2.19 0.48
C ARG A 128 -6.35 3.71 0.43
N LEU A 129 -5.57 4.29 1.34
CA LEU A 129 -5.32 5.73 1.39
C LEU A 129 -4.69 6.23 0.08
N GLY A 130 -3.67 5.53 -0.41
CA GLY A 130 -3.04 5.85 -1.70
C GLY A 130 -4.02 5.79 -2.87
N ARG A 131 -4.98 4.87 -2.85
CA ARG A 131 -6.04 4.78 -3.88
C ARG A 131 -7.01 5.96 -3.79
N GLU A 132 -7.38 6.39 -2.59
CA GLU A 132 -8.22 7.58 -2.39
C GLU A 132 -7.49 8.84 -2.89
N ASP A 133 -6.23 9.04 -2.50
CA ASP A 133 -5.40 10.16 -2.98
C ASP A 133 -5.29 10.18 -4.51
N LEU A 134 -5.14 8.99 -5.12
CA LEU A 134 -5.10 8.85 -6.57
C LEU A 134 -6.43 9.27 -7.23
N THR A 135 -7.57 8.90 -6.64
CA THR A 135 -8.88 9.32 -7.14
C THR A 135 -9.07 10.84 -7.04
N LEU A 136 -8.62 11.46 -5.96
CA LEU A 136 -8.62 12.92 -5.80
C LEU A 136 -7.71 13.58 -6.84
N ALA A 137 -6.50 13.07 -7.04
CA ALA A 137 -5.56 13.58 -8.05
C ALA A 137 -6.13 13.50 -9.47
N LYS A 138 -6.82 12.40 -9.81
CA LYS A 138 -7.55 12.25 -11.08
C LYS A 138 -8.69 13.25 -11.20
N GLY A 139 -9.44 13.48 -10.12
CA GLY A 139 -10.49 14.50 -10.06
C GLY A 139 -9.96 15.92 -10.31
N LEU A 140 -8.87 16.30 -9.63
CA LEU A 140 -8.19 17.58 -9.83
C LEU A 140 -7.73 17.75 -11.28
N ARG A 141 -7.19 16.70 -11.90
CA ARG A 141 -6.77 16.73 -13.31
C ARG A 141 -7.94 17.05 -14.24
N ILE A 142 -9.09 16.41 -14.04
CA ILE A 142 -10.31 16.66 -14.84
C ILE A 142 -10.81 18.08 -14.59
N ALA A 143 -10.84 18.53 -13.34
CA ALA A 143 -11.23 19.89 -13.00
C ALA A 143 -10.31 20.91 -13.72
N CYS A 144 -8.99 20.74 -13.65
CA CYS A 144 -8.03 21.59 -14.37
C CYS A 144 -8.29 21.60 -15.88
N ALA A 145 -8.61 20.46 -16.49
CA ALA A 145 -8.94 20.38 -17.91
C ALA A 145 -10.23 21.17 -18.25
N LEU A 146 -11.26 21.06 -17.41
CA LEU A 146 -12.52 21.81 -17.56
C LEU A 146 -12.30 23.31 -17.38
N TRP A 147 -11.52 23.72 -16.38
CA TRP A 147 -11.14 25.12 -16.18
C TRP A 147 -10.36 25.67 -17.37
N ALA A 148 -9.40 24.92 -17.91
CA ALA A 148 -8.64 25.33 -19.09
C ALA A 148 -9.53 25.54 -20.33
N LEU A 149 -10.50 24.64 -20.55
CA LEU A 149 -11.49 24.79 -21.63
C LEU A 149 -12.38 26.03 -21.44
N PHE A 150 -12.84 26.26 -20.20
CA PHE A 150 -13.62 27.45 -19.86
C PHE A 150 -12.86 28.75 -20.12
N PHE A 151 -11.62 28.85 -19.63
CA PHE A 151 -10.77 30.02 -19.86
C PHE A 151 -10.43 30.24 -21.34
N ALA A 152 -10.20 29.16 -22.10
CA ALA A 152 -9.99 29.24 -23.54
C ALA A 152 -11.24 29.80 -24.27
N ALA A 153 -12.44 29.36 -23.89
CA ALA A 153 -13.68 29.88 -24.46
C ALA A 153 -13.89 31.37 -24.14
N VAL A 154 -13.67 31.77 -22.88
CA VAL A 154 -13.73 33.18 -22.45
C VAL A 154 -12.75 34.04 -23.24
N PHE A 155 -11.52 33.54 -23.44
CA PHE A 155 -10.49 34.23 -24.22
C PHE A 155 -10.91 34.46 -25.68
N VAL A 156 -11.50 33.47 -26.33
CA VAL A 156 -12.01 33.61 -27.71
C VAL A 156 -13.11 34.67 -27.79
N VAL A 157 -14.06 34.66 -26.85
CA VAL A 157 -15.17 35.63 -26.80
C VAL A 157 -14.65 37.06 -26.56
N PHE A 158 -13.75 37.25 -25.60
CA PHE A 158 -13.12 38.55 -25.36
C PHE A 158 -12.28 39.02 -26.54
N GLY A 159 -11.53 38.12 -27.18
CA GLY A 159 -10.78 38.43 -28.39
C GLY A 159 -11.69 38.94 -29.51
N PHE A 160 -12.87 38.33 -29.68
CA PHE A 160 -13.85 38.76 -30.68
C PHE A 160 -14.52 40.09 -30.31
N LEU A 161 -14.90 40.28 -29.05
CA LEU A 161 -15.49 41.51 -28.53
C LEU A 161 -14.52 42.70 -28.59
N TRP A 162 -13.23 42.50 -28.32
CA TRP A 162 -12.19 43.55 -28.43
C TRP A 162 -11.79 43.87 -29.87
N ARG A 163 -12.05 42.96 -30.83
CA ARG A 163 -11.84 43.20 -32.27
C ARG A 163 -12.90 44.14 -32.86
N ARG A 164 -14.14 44.09 -32.36
CA ARG A 164 -15.25 44.95 -32.81
C ARG A 164 -15.07 46.47 -32.60
N PRO A 165 -14.50 46.98 -31.50
CA PRO A 165 -14.29 48.42 -31.32
C PRO A 165 -13.16 49.00 -32.18
N LEU A 166 -12.19 48.20 -32.63
CA LEU A 166 -11.15 48.68 -33.56
C LEU A 166 -11.67 48.88 -34.99
N ALA A 167 -12.64 48.06 -35.44
CA ALA A 167 -13.25 48.23 -36.76
C ALA A 167 -14.08 49.51 -36.87
N ARG A 168 -14.66 49.99 -35.76
CA ARG A 168 -15.49 51.21 -35.74
C ARG A 168 -14.67 52.50 -35.69
N ILE A 169 -13.42 52.45 -35.20
CA ILE A 169 -12.52 53.62 -35.17
C ILE A 169 -11.87 53.88 -36.54
N PHE A 170 -11.74 52.85 -37.39
CA PHE A 170 -11.24 52.99 -38.77
C PHE A 170 -12.32 53.37 -39.80
N MET A 171 -13.58 53.52 -39.40
CA MET A 171 -14.68 53.98 -40.26
C MET A 171 -15.25 55.32 -39.77
N HIS A 172 -14.39 56.32 -39.62
CA HIS A 172 -14.80 57.69 -39.94
C HIS A 172 -14.16 58.06 -41.28
N PRO A 173 -14.90 57.95 -42.40
CA PRO A 173 -14.60 58.81 -43.54
C PRO A 173 -14.99 60.23 -43.11
N ASP A 174 -14.17 61.22 -43.47
CA ASP A 174 -14.56 62.59 -43.85
C ASP A 174 -13.36 63.53 -43.74
N ALA A 175 -12.63 63.69 -44.85
CA ALA A 175 -12.07 64.94 -45.40
C ALA A 175 -11.07 64.61 -46.53
#